data_AF-A0A973RQC3-F1
#
_entry.id   AF-A0A973RQC3-F1
#
_cell.length_a   1.000
_cell.length_b   1.000
_cell.length_c   1.000
_cell.angle_alpha   90.00
_cell.angle_beta   90.00
_cell.angle_gamma   90.00
#
_symmetry.space_group_name_H-M   'P 1'
#
loop_
_entity.id
_entity.type
_entity.pdbx_description
1 polymer ?
#
loop_
_entity_poly.entity_id
_entity_poly.type
_entity_poly.pdbx_seq_one_letter_code
_entity_poly.pdbx_strand_id
1 'polypeptide(L)'
;MIERHQGTGRGGIMALLDQLPALIGVVVGSLGSYAAQSLTERRRWRRQREERWDEKRFETYGRYANALKAQLRVAQRIGAAMGFTDVADPLQRAEGLRLLADAESHRATEWESVLLVGDAATIAAARRWHETVWTVESLVREGHVDAEKWTRAHRLVSAARDAFYENARRDLGIAGDPPPSGEWPRQWQAELSG
;
A
#
# COMPACT_ATOMS: atom_id res chain seq x y z
N MET A 1 -10.51 -55.96 -73.78
CA MET A 1 -11.44 -56.26 -72.69
C MET A 1 -11.31 -55.12 -71.69
N ILE A 2 -12.34 -54.28 -71.63
CA ILE A 2 -12.39 -53.00 -70.91
C ILE A 2 -13.02 -53.29 -69.55
N GLU A 3 -12.37 -52.94 -68.44
CA GLU A 3 -13.07 -52.74 -67.17
C GLU A 3 -12.81 -51.32 -66.65
N ARG A 4 -13.90 -50.58 -66.60
CA ARG A 4 -14.02 -49.18 -66.23
C ARG A 4 -13.82 -49.01 -64.73
N HIS A 5 -13.07 -47.98 -64.35
CA HIS A 5 -13.32 -47.23 -63.13
C HIS A 5 -14.79 -46.76 -63.07
N GLN A 6 -15.44 -46.87 -61.91
CA GLN A 6 -16.00 -45.74 -61.13
C GLN A 6 -17.09 -46.21 -60.15
N GLY A 7 -16.91 -45.91 -58.86
CA GLY A 7 -17.92 -46.20 -57.84
C GLY A 7 -17.64 -45.71 -56.42
N THR A 8 -16.78 -44.69 -56.21
CA THR A 8 -16.42 -44.20 -54.86
C THR A 8 -16.82 -42.75 -54.57
N GLY A 9 -17.62 -42.11 -55.44
CA GLY A 9 -18.01 -40.71 -55.27
C GLY A 9 -19.27 -40.47 -54.42
N ARG A 10 -20.25 -41.37 -54.46
CA ARG A 10 -21.60 -41.12 -53.89
C ARG A 10 -21.75 -41.59 -52.43
N GLY A 11 -21.10 -42.69 -52.05
CA GLY A 11 -21.13 -43.21 -50.68
C GLY A 11 -20.34 -42.38 -49.67
N GLY A 12 -19.21 -41.78 -50.09
CA GLY A 12 -18.43 -40.89 -49.23
C GLY A 12 -19.14 -39.56 -48.94
N ILE A 13 -19.90 -39.03 -49.91
CA ILE A 13 -20.68 -37.81 -49.73
C ILE A 13 -21.86 -38.06 -48.78
N MET A 14 -22.59 -39.18 -48.91
CA MET A 14 -23.68 -39.54 -47.98
C MET A 14 -23.15 -39.72 -46.55
N ALA A 15 -22.04 -40.44 -46.36
CA ALA A 15 -21.43 -40.64 -45.05
C ALA A 15 -20.92 -39.34 -44.41
N LEU A 16 -20.42 -38.40 -45.22
CA LEU A 16 -20.01 -37.08 -44.74
C LEU A 16 -21.22 -36.23 -44.31
N LEU A 17 -22.31 -36.28 -45.08
CA LEU A 17 -23.55 -35.59 -44.77
C LEU A 17 -24.20 -36.11 -43.47
N ASP A 18 -24.16 -37.42 -43.23
CA ASP A 18 -24.65 -38.04 -41.99
C ASP A 18 -23.80 -37.67 -40.76
N GLN A 19 -22.52 -37.32 -40.96
CA GLN A 19 -21.59 -36.91 -39.88
C GLN A 19 -21.58 -35.39 -39.62
N LEU A 20 -22.20 -34.57 -40.48
CA LEU A 20 -22.26 -33.13 -40.29
C LEU A 20 -22.79 -32.70 -38.92
N PRO A 21 -23.88 -33.29 -38.37
CA PRO A 21 -24.37 -32.90 -37.05
C PRO A 21 -23.33 -33.14 -35.94
N ALA A 22 -22.57 -34.24 -36.02
CA ALA A 22 -21.53 -34.56 -35.07
C ALA A 22 -20.33 -33.60 -35.17
N LEU A 23 -19.90 -33.28 -36.40
CA LEU A 23 -18.82 -32.31 -36.62
C LEU A 23 -19.20 -30.90 -36.15
N ILE A 24 -20.45 -30.47 -36.40
CA ILE A 24 -20.98 -29.20 -35.88
C ILE A 24 -20.96 -29.22 -34.34
N GLY A 25 -21.40 -30.32 -33.72
CA GLY A 25 -21.35 -30.48 -32.26
C GLY A 25 -19.95 -30.36 -31.68
N VAL A 26 -18.94 -30.95 -32.33
CA VAL A 26 -17.53 -30.85 -31.91
C VAL A 26 -17.00 -29.42 -32.06
N VAL A 27 -17.31 -28.74 -33.16
CA VAL A 27 -16.89 -27.34 -33.38
C VAL A 27 -17.54 -26.40 -32.37
N VAL A 28 -18.84 -26.55 -32.12
CA VAL A 28 -19.55 -25.75 -31.11
C VAL A 28 -19.01 -26.05 -29.71
N GLY A 29 -18.78 -27.33 -29.39
CA GLY A 29 -18.23 -27.77 -28.11
C GLY A 29 -16.80 -27.26 -27.86
N SER A 30 -15.93 -27.27 -28.88
CA SER A 30 -14.55 -26.77 -28.76
C SER A 30 -14.51 -25.25 -28.63
N LEU A 31 -15.32 -24.51 -29.40
CA LEU A 31 -15.43 -23.05 -29.28
C LEU A 31 -16.01 -22.63 -27.93
N GLY A 32 -17.04 -23.33 -27.44
CA GLY A 32 -17.60 -23.12 -26.12
C GLY A 32 -16.60 -23.40 -25.00
N SER A 33 -15.85 -24.50 -25.11
CA SER A 33 -14.81 -24.87 -24.14
C SER A 33 -13.66 -23.85 -24.12
N TYR A 34 -13.20 -23.41 -25.30
CA TYR A 34 -12.17 -22.38 -25.42
C TYR A 34 -12.62 -21.04 -24.82
N ALA A 35 -13.86 -20.61 -25.10
CA ALA A 35 -14.41 -19.37 -24.55
C ALA A 35 -14.54 -19.44 -23.02
N ALA A 36 -15.07 -20.54 -22.48
CA ALA A 36 -15.20 -20.76 -21.05
C ALA A 36 -13.82 -20.79 -20.35
N GLN A 37 -12.83 -21.43 -20.97
CA GLN A 37 -11.47 -21.49 -20.45
C GLN A 37 -10.81 -20.10 -20.47
N SER A 38 -10.93 -19.35 -21.57
CA SER A 38 -10.39 -17.99 -21.68
C SER A 38 -10.99 -17.03 -20.64
N LEU A 39 -12.30 -17.11 -20.39
CA LEU A 39 -12.96 -16.30 -19.36
C LEU A 39 -12.47 -16.67 -17.95
N THR A 40 -12.28 -17.96 -17.69
CA THR A 40 -11.79 -18.46 -16.39
C THR A 40 -10.35 -18.03 -16.14
N GLU A 41 -9.49 -18.15 -17.15
CA GLU A 41 -8.12 -17.65 -17.12
C GLU A 41 -8.10 -16.15 -16.88
N ARG A 42 -8.82 -15.33 -17.66
CA ARG A 42 -8.90 -13.88 -17.44
C ARG A 42 -9.30 -13.50 -16.01
N ARG A 43 -10.29 -14.18 -15.42
CA ARG A 43 -10.71 -13.98 -14.02
C ARG A 43 -9.63 -14.37 -13.02
N ARG A 44 -8.90 -15.47 -13.25
CA ARG A 44 -7.78 -15.91 -12.42
C ARG A 44 -6.60 -14.92 -12.50
N TRP A 45 -6.25 -14.48 -13.70
CA TRP A 45 -5.20 -13.50 -13.94
C TRP A 45 -5.53 -12.14 -13.32
N ARG A 46 -6.79 -11.71 -13.31
CA ARG A 46 -7.22 -10.47 -12.65
C ARG A 46 -7.06 -10.55 -11.13
N ARG A 47 -7.55 -11.63 -10.51
CA ARG A 47 -7.40 -11.86 -9.05
C ARG A 47 -5.95 -11.91 -8.60
N GLN A 48 -5.10 -12.65 -9.33
CA GLN A 48 -3.67 -12.72 -9.01
C GLN A 48 -2.96 -11.36 -9.16
N ARG A 49 -3.40 -10.49 -10.07
CA ARG A 49 -2.87 -9.12 -10.18
C ARG A 49 -3.38 -8.24 -9.05
N GLU A 50 -4.66 -8.30 -8.73
CA GLU A 50 -5.28 -7.59 -7.60
C GLU A 50 -4.52 -7.94 -6.30
N GLU A 51 -4.29 -9.22 -6.02
CA GLU A 51 -3.53 -9.70 -4.85
C GLU A 51 -2.09 -9.15 -4.78
N ARG A 52 -1.36 -9.15 -5.91
CA ARG A 52 0.01 -8.60 -5.97
C ARG A 52 0.04 -7.09 -5.74
N TRP A 53 -0.96 -6.38 -6.24
CA TRP A 53 -1.07 -4.94 -6.02
C TRP A 53 -1.44 -4.61 -4.58
N ASP A 54 -2.27 -5.44 -3.93
CA ASP A 54 -2.57 -5.30 -2.49
C ASP A 54 -1.32 -5.53 -1.64
N GLU A 55 -0.55 -6.60 -1.92
CA GLU A 55 0.71 -6.88 -1.24
C GLU A 55 1.71 -5.73 -1.42
N LYS A 56 1.83 -5.21 -2.65
CA LYS A 56 2.74 -4.08 -2.92
C LYS A 56 2.31 -2.79 -2.23
N ARG A 57 1.00 -2.50 -2.17
CA ARG A 57 0.46 -1.37 -1.40
C ARG A 57 0.76 -1.52 0.08
N PHE A 58 0.48 -2.69 0.66
CA PHE A 58 0.75 -2.96 2.08
C PHE A 58 2.22 -2.74 2.44
N GLU A 59 3.13 -3.33 1.66
CA GLU A 59 4.57 -3.20 1.84
C GLU A 59 5.02 -1.73 1.76
N THR A 60 4.50 -0.99 0.76
CA THR A 60 4.85 0.41 0.51
C THR A 60 4.35 1.34 1.62
N TYR A 61 3.10 1.17 2.06
CA TYR A 61 2.54 1.92 3.19
C TYR A 61 3.31 1.64 4.49
N GLY A 62 3.70 0.38 4.71
CA GLY A 62 4.51 -0.02 5.85
C GLY A 62 5.89 0.66 5.87
N ARG A 63 6.62 0.62 4.75
CA ARG A 63 7.94 1.27 4.64
C ARG A 63 7.85 2.79 4.83
N TYR A 64 6.91 3.44 4.15
CA TYR A 64 6.72 4.89 4.28
C TYR A 64 6.39 5.31 5.71
N ALA A 65 5.49 4.58 6.37
CA ALA A 65 5.15 4.83 7.77
C ALA A 65 6.35 4.66 8.70
N ASN A 66 7.20 3.67 8.44
CA ASN A 66 8.43 3.47 9.21
C ASN A 66 9.44 4.59 8.99
N ALA A 67 9.60 5.08 7.76
CA ALA A 67 10.46 6.22 7.46
C ALA A 67 10.01 7.49 8.21
N LEU A 68 8.70 7.79 8.21
CA LEU A 68 8.15 8.92 8.98
C LEU A 68 8.34 8.77 10.49
N LYS A 69 8.13 7.58 11.04
CA LYS A 69 8.38 7.31 12.47
C LYS A 69 9.85 7.45 12.83
N ALA A 70 10.76 7.02 11.96
CA ALA A 70 12.19 7.18 12.16
C ALA A 70 12.56 8.66 12.19
N GLN A 71 12.08 9.46 11.23
CA GLN A 71 12.31 10.91 11.19
C GLN A 71 11.75 11.59 12.46
N LEU A 72 10.50 11.28 12.84
CA LEU A 72 9.90 11.81 14.07
C LEU A 72 10.70 11.44 15.32
N ARG A 73 11.19 10.19 15.42
CA ARG A 73 11.99 9.73 16.56
C ARG A 73 13.26 10.55 16.71
N VAL A 74 13.95 10.87 15.61
CA VAL A 74 15.15 11.73 15.69
C VAL A 74 14.79 13.12 16.21
N ALA A 75 13.72 13.73 15.69
CA ALA A 75 13.26 15.04 16.16
C ALA A 75 12.90 15.02 17.66
N GLN A 76 12.20 13.98 18.12
CA GLN A 76 11.85 13.82 19.53
C GLN A 76 13.08 13.66 20.44
N ARG A 77 14.11 12.95 20.00
CA ARG A 77 15.37 12.83 20.75
C ARG A 77 16.11 14.17 20.88
N ILE A 78 16.06 15.01 19.85
CA ILE A 78 16.57 16.39 19.93
C ILE A 78 15.73 17.21 20.92
N GLY A 79 14.41 17.08 20.86
CA GLY A 79 13.51 17.71 21.83
C GLY A 79 13.81 17.29 23.27
N ALA A 80 14.14 16.03 23.51
CA ALA A 80 14.57 15.56 24.83
C ALA A 80 15.84 16.25 25.34
N ALA A 81 16.82 16.52 24.45
CA ALA A 81 18.00 17.30 24.82
C ALA A 81 17.69 18.79 25.09
N MET A 82 16.53 19.28 24.62
CA MET A 82 16.01 20.63 24.88
C MET A 82 15.12 20.70 26.13
N GLY A 83 14.93 19.59 26.86
CA GLY A 83 14.14 19.53 28.09
C GLY A 83 12.74 18.91 27.94
N PHE A 84 12.35 18.40 26.76
CA PHE A 84 11.10 17.67 26.55
C PHE A 84 11.29 16.17 26.79
N THR A 85 11.30 15.75 28.04
CA THR A 85 11.76 14.41 28.51
C THR A 85 10.78 13.25 28.26
N ASP A 86 10.16 13.18 27.09
CA ASP A 86 9.20 12.12 26.72
C ASP A 86 9.84 10.93 25.99
N VAL A 87 11.16 10.99 25.75
CA VAL A 87 11.96 9.96 25.09
C VAL A 87 13.20 9.63 25.90
N ALA A 88 13.40 8.34 26.19
CA ALA A 88 14.67 7.82 26.69
C ALA A 88 15.69 7.85 25.54
N ASP A 89 16.88 8.45 25.75
CA ASP A 89 17.97 8.72 24.78
C ASP A 89 17.94 10.11 24.09
N PRO A 90 18.20 11.21 24.85
CA PRO A 90 18.39 12.55 24.30
C PRO A 90 19.54 12.62 23.28
N LEU A 91 19.35 13.39 22.22
CA LEU A 91 20.32 13.55 21.14
C LEU A 91 20.72 15.01 20.98
N GLN A 92 22.03 15.29 20.95
CA GLN A 92 22.52 16.65 20.75
C GLN A 92 22.10 17.20 19.38
N ARG A 93 21.67 18.46 19.36
CA ARG A 93 21.07 19.08 18.16
C ARG A 93 21.95 18.97 16.92
N ALA A 94 23.24 19.28 17.04
CA ALA A 94 24.17 19.26 15.89
C ALA A 94 24.30 17.86 15.27
N GLU A 95 24.29 16.81 16.10
CA GLU A 95 24.30 15.43 15.64
C GLU A 95 22.94 15.02 15.05
N GLY A 96 21.85 15.36 15.75
CA GLY A 96 20.49 15.02 15.32
C GLY A 96 20.07 15.67 14.02
N LEU A 97 20.52 16.90 13.71
CA LEU A 97 20.21 17.55 12.44
C LEU A 97 20.81 16.81 11.23
N ARG A 98 21.95 16.12 11.39
CA ARG A 98 22.50 15.26 10.32
C ARG A 98 21.64 14.01 10.12
N LEU A 99 21.27 13.36 11.21
CA LEU A 99 20.39 12.18 11.17
C LEU A 99 18.99 12.50 10.64
N LEU A 100 18.49 13.71 10.88
CA LEU A 100 17.24 14.19 10.30
C LEU A 100 17.33 14.31 8.78
N ALA A 101 18.43 14.85 8.25
CA ALA A 101 18.63 14.96 6.80
C ALA A 101 18.67 13.58 6.12
N ASP A 102 19.31 12.60 6.75
CA ASP A 102 19.34 11.22 6.26
C ASP A 102 17.93 10.59 6.31
N ALA A 103 17.21 10.75 7.42
CA ALA A 103 15.85 10.24 7.58
C ALA A 103 14.87 10.88 6.59
N GLU A 104 15.01 12.18 6.33
CA GLU A 104 14.25 12.91 5.32
C GLU A 104 14.52 12.36 3.91
N SER A 105 15.78 12.14 3.56
CA SER A 105 16.15 11.59 2.24
C SER A 105 15.55 10.19 2.03
N HIS A 106 15.57 9.36 3.09
CA HIS A 106 14.93 8.05 3.05
C HIS A 106 13.41 8.15 2.90
N ARG A 107 12.75 9.01 3.68
CA ARG A 107 11.30 9.26 3.58
C ARG A 107 10.91 9.81 2.20
N ALA A 108 11.72 10.69 1.60
CA ALA A 108 11.50 11.19 0.24
C ALA A 108 11.56 10.07 -0.80
N THR A 109 12.47 9.10 -0.63
CA THR A 109 12.54 7.92 -1.52
C THR A 109 11.29 7.05 -1.41
N GLU A 110 10.83 6.76 -0.18
CA GLU A 110 9.61 5.97 0.03
C GLU A 110 8.34 6.69 -0.45
N TRP A 111 8.33 8.03 -0.41
CA TRP A 111 7.21 8.85 -0.89
C TRP A 111 6.90 8.62 -2.37
N GLU A 112 7.92 8.51 -3.22
CA GLU A 112 7.74 8.24 -4.65
C GLU A 112 6.98 6.94 -4.89
N SER A 113 7.23 5.91 -4.06
CA SER A 113 6.50 4.65 -4.16
C SER A 113 5.04 4.79 -3.75
N VAL A 114 4.74 5.58 -2.72
CA VAL A 114 3.35 5.85 -2.28
C VAL A 114 2.55 6.53 -3.38
N LEU A 115 3.14 7.49 -4.09
CA LEU A 115 2.50 8.17 -5.22
C LEU A 115 2.11 7.23 -6.37
N LEU A 116 2.86 6.14 -6.57
CA LEU A 116 2.64 5.20 -7.67
C LEU A 116 1.55 4.16 -7.36
N VAL A 117 1.39 3.79 -6.08
CA VAL A 117 0.57 2.63 -5.71
C VAL A 117 -0.68 2.99 -4.92
N GLY A 118 -0.72 4.16 -4.29
CA GLY A 118 -1.81 4.51 -3.40
C GLY A 118 -2.99 5.21 -4.06
N ASP A 119 -4.16 5.09 -3.43
CA ASP A 119 -5.32 5.89 -3.81
C ASP A 119 -5.17 7.35 -3.36
N ALA A 120 -5.98 8.24 -3.95
CA ALA A 120 -5.87 9.67 -3.71
C ALA A 120 -6.10 10.03 -2.22
N ALA A 121 -6.99 9.33 -1.53
CA ALA A 121 -7.29 9.57 -0.13
C ALA A 121 -6.11 9.19 0.78
N THR A 122 -5.49 8.03 0.55
CA THR A 122 -4.31 7.58 1.29
C THR A 122 -3.11 8.47 1.00
N ILE A 123 -2.87 8.84 -0.26
CA ILE A 123 -1.81 9.79 -0.63
C ILE A 123 -1.98 11.13 0.10
N ALA A 124 -3.20 11.68 0.13
CA ALA A 124 -3.47 12.93 0.82
C ALA A 124 -3.25 12.82 2.34
N ALA A 125 -3.68 11.72 2.97
CA ALA A 125 -3.45 11.47 4.40
C ALA A 125 -1.96 11.28 4.72
N ALA A 126 -1.23 10.56 3.86
CA ALA A 126 0.22 10.36 3.95
C ALA A 126 0.99 11.67 3.87
N ARG A 127 0.58 12.57 2.96
CA ARG A 127 1.16 13.91 2.82
C ARG A 127 0.90 14.76 4.06
N ARG A 128 -0.31 14.75 4.61
CA ARG A 128 -0.61 15.46 5.87
C ARG A 128 0.24 14.94 7.02
N TRP A 129 0.42 13.63 7.15
CA TRP A 129 1.25 13.07 8.20
C TRP A 129 2.71 13.53 8.07
N HIS A 130 3.25 13.49 6.86
CA HIS A 130 4.56 14.06 6.56
C HIS A 130 4.68 15.53 6.96
N GLU A 131 3.75 16.38 6.52
CA GLU A 131 3.77 17.81 6.85
C GLU A 131 3.75 18.05 8.37
N THR A 132 2.99 17.27 9.13
CA THR A 132 3.00 17.38 10.60
C THR A 132 4.32 16.93 11.23
N VAL A 133 5.01 15.92 10.67
CA VAL A 133 6.35 15.51 11.13
C VAL A 133 7.37 16.61 10.86
N TRP A 134 7.30 17.25 9.70
CA TRP A 134 8.14 18.42 9.38
C TRP A 134 7.90 19.61 10.31
N THR A 135 6.67 19.80 10.81
CA THR A 135 6.41 20.82 11.82
C THR A 135 7.23 20.56 13.10
N VAL A 136 7.28 19.31 13.58
CA VAL A 136 8.13 18.95 14.75
C VAL A 136 9.61 19.14 14.45
N GLU A 137 10.05 18.79 13.24
CA GLU A 137 11.42 19.01 12.79
C GLU A 137 11.80 20.50 12.78
N SER A 138 10.89 21.35 12.27
CA SER A 138 11.10 22.79 12.19
C SER A 138 11.28 23.40 13.58
N LEU A 139 10.46 22.96 14.55
CA LEU A 139 10.59 23.37 15.96
C LEU A 139 12.00 23.06 16.51
N VAL A 140 12.51 21.84 16.33
CA VAL A 140 13.85 21.49 16.82
C VAL A 140 14.98 22.18 16.04
N ARG A 141 14.74 22.58 14.78
CA ARG A 141 15.70 23.34 13.95
C ARG A 141 15.73 24.84 14.27
N GLU A 142 14.65 25.40 14.81
CA GLU A 142 14.59 26.79 15.30
C GLU A 142 15.24 26.92 16.68
N GLY A 143 15.04 25.94 17.57
CA GLY A 143 15.77 25.82 18.84
C GLY A 143 15.25 26.64 20.00
N HIS A 144 14.18 27.40 19.80
CA HIS A 144 13.38 27.90 20.89
C HIS A 144 11.94 27.45 20.67
N VAL A 145 11.54 26.43 21.43
CA VAL A 145 10.23 25.81 21.31
C VAL A 145 9.52 25.99 22.63
N ASP A 146 8.34 26.59 22.62
CA ASP A 146 7.47 26.60 23.80
C ASP A 146 6.77 25.23 23.94
N ALA A 147 6.49 24.85 25.19
CA ALA A 147 5.92 23.55 25.50
C ALA A 147 4.52 23.33 24.89
N GLU A 148 3.74 24.39 24.71
CA GLU A 148 2.39 24.30 24.14
C GLU A 148 2.45 23.95 22.65
N LYS A 149 3.31 24.62 21.88
CA LYS A 149 3.56 24.31 20.47
C LYS A 149 4.14 22.92 20.29
N TRP A 150 5.07 22.51 21.14
CA TRP A 150 5.60 21.14 21.12
C TRP A 150 4.49 20.10 21.30
N THR A 151 3.67 20.28 22.33
CA THR A 151 2.51 19.43 22.65
C THR A 151 1.51 19.40 21.49
N ARG A 152 1.20 20.58 20.92
CA ARG A 152 0.24 20.70 19.82
C ARG A 152 0.76 20.03 18.56
N ALA A 153 2.04 20.20 18.20
CA ALA A 153 2.64 19.56 17.05
C ALA A 153 2.58 18.03 17.16
N HIS A 154 2.87 17.48 18.34
CA HIS A 154 2.77 16.03 18.58
C HIS A 154 1.33 15.51 18.46
N ARG A 155 0.34 16.23 18.98
CA ARG A 155 -1.08 15.87 18.80
C ARG A 155 -1.50 15.87 17.33
N LEU A 156 -1.01 16.84 16.54
CA LEU A 156 -1.27 16.89 15.10
C LEU A 156 -0.64 15.70 14.36
N VAL A 157 0.60 15.32 14.73
CA VAL A 157 1.26 14.13 14.18
C VAL A 157 0.49 12.85 14.49
N SER A 158 0.04 12.69 15.74
CA SER A 158 -0.79 11.56 16.17
C SER A 158 -2.09 11.46 15.34
N ALA A 159 -2.84 12.55 15.23
CA ALA A 159 -4.07 12.58 14.45
C ALA A 159 -3.84 12.30 12.95
N ALA A 160 -2.77 12.86 12.37
CA ALA A 160 -2.45 12.64 10.96
C ALA A 160 -1.98 11.20 10.69
N ARG A 161 -1.24 10.59 11.62
CA ARG A 161 -0.89 9.16 11.59
C ARG A 161 -2.15 8.29 11.59
N ASP A 162 -3.09 8.57 12.48
CA ASP A 162 -4.31 7.77 12.60
C ASP A 162 -5.13 7.84 11.31
N ALA A 163 -5.29 9.04 10.75
CA ALA A 163 -5.92 9.23 9.46
C ALA A 163 -5.20 8.48 8.33
N PHE A 164 -3.85 8.46 8.31
CA PHE A 164 -3.11 7.69 7.31
C PHE A 164 -3.40 6.19 7.41
N TYR A 165 -3.35 5.60 8.60
CA TYR A 165 -3.61 4.17 8.77
C TYR A 165 -5.07 3.80 8.48
N GLU A 166 -6.02 4.68 8.81
CA GLU A 166 -7.43 4.49 8.47
C GLU A 166 -7.63 4.45 6.95
N ASN A 167 -7.06 5.41 6.21
CA ASN A 167 -7.14 5.43 4.74
C ASN A 167 -6.41 4.25 4.10
N ALA A 168 -5.19 3.94 4.56
CA ALA A 168 -4.41 2.82 4.05
C ALA A 168 -5.14 1.47 4.24
N ARG A 169 -5.82 1.27 5.38
CA ARG A 169 -6.62 0.05 5.61
C ARG A 169 -7.83 -0.01 4.68
N ARG A 170 -8.52 1.12 4.47
CA ARG A 170 -9.64 1.19 3.51
C ARG A 170 -9.19 0.89 2.08
N ASP A 171 -8.06 1.44 1.65
CA ASP A 171 -7.47 1.18 0.33
C ASP A 171 -7.01 -0.28 0.15
N LEU A 172 -6.63 -0.95 1.24
CA LEU A 172 -6.30 -2.38 1.26
C LEU A 172 -7.53 -3.29 1.44
N GLY A 173 -8.74 -2.74 1.57
CA GLY A 173 -9.95 -3.52 1.85
C GLY A 173 -9.99 -4.18 3.22
N ILE A 174 -9.18 -3.71 4.18
CA ILE A 174 -9.11 -4.23 5.54
C ILE A 174 -10.19 -3.57 6.40
N ALA A 175 -11.08 -4.36 6.96
CA ALA A 175 -12.18 -3.89 7.78
C ALA A 175 -11.74 -3.36 9.16
N GLY A 176 -12.47 -2.36 9.67
CA GLY A 176 -12.32 -1.80 11.00
C GLY A 176 -11.18 -0.79 11.14
N ASP A 177 -11.38 0.18 12.03
CA ASP A 177 -10.43 1.24 12.28
C ASP A 177 -9.23 0.73 13.09
N PRO A 178 -8.02 1.25 12.83
CA PRO A 178 -6.88 0.98 13.69
C PRO A 178 -7.14 1.58 15.09
N PRO A 179 -6.57 1.00 16.16
CA PRO A 179 -6.61 1.67 17.46
C PRO A 179 -5.94 3.04 17.33
N PRO A 180 -6.47 4.08 18.01
CA PRO A 180 -5.89 5.41 17.94
C PRO A 180 -4.46 5.40 18.45
N SER A 181 -3.65 6.31 17.93
CA SER A 181 -2.34 6.55 18.48
C SER A 181 -2.45 6.98 19.94
N GLY A 182 -1.51 6.51 20.78
CA GLY A 182 -1.44 6.95 22.16
C GLY A 182 -1.26 8.47 22.24
N GLU A 183 -1.89 9.08 23.24
CA GLU A 183 -1.80 10.52 23.45
C GLU A 183 -0.38 10.94 23.89
N TRP A 184 0.02 12.11 23.42
CA TRP A 184 1.21 12.81 23.88
C TRP A 184 0.75 14.00 24.76
N PRO A 185 1.35 14.23 25.95
CA PRO A 185 2.34 13.40 26.60
C PRO A 185 1.72 12.07 27.06
N ARG A 186 2.55 11.05 27.30
CA ARG A 186 2.06 9.68 27.51
C ARG A 186 1.31 9.58 28.84
N GLN A 187 -0.01 9.39 28.79
CA GLN A 187 -0.86 9.34 29.98
C GLN A 187 -0.44 8.27 31.00
N TRP A 188 0.03 7.09 30.55
CA TRP A 188 0.49 6.02 31.44
C TRP A 188 1.66 6.41 32.35
N GLN A 189 2.45 7.43 32.00
CA GLN A 189 3.52 7.91 32.88
C GLN A 189 2.95 8.59 34.14
N ALA A 190 1.79 9.24 34.03
CA ALA A 190 1.06 9.79 35.17
C ALA A 190 0.53 8.67 36.07
N GLU A 191 0.04 7.57 35.48
CA GLU A 191 -0.41 6.38 36.21
C GLU A 191 0.70 5.70 37.03
N LEU A 192 1.96 5.80 36.58
CA LEU A 192 3.12 5.28 37.29
C LEU A 192 3.71 6.23 38.34
N SER A 193 3.29 7.51 38.33
CA SER A 193 3.85 8.57 39.19
C SER A 193 2.97 8.88 40.40
N GLY A 194 1.82 8.21 40.56
CA GLY A 194 0.94 8.28 41.73
C GLY A 194 1.05 7.04 42.60
#